data_AF-A0A392RG06-F1
#
_entry.id   AF-A0A392RG06-F1
#
_cell.length_a   1.000
_cell.length_b   1.000
_cell.length_c   1.000
_cell.angle_alpha   90.00
_cell.angle_beta   90.00
_cell.angle_gamma   90.00
#
_symmetry.space_group_name_H-M   'P 1'
#
loop_
_entity.id
_entity.type
_entity.pdbx_description
1 polymer ?
#
loop_
_entity_poly.entity_id
_entity_poly.type
_entity_poly.pdbx_seq_one_letter_code
_entity_poly.pdbx_strand_id
1 'polypeptide(L)' 'MSEFLKSELIIDIEVGLGPAGELRYPSYPQNQGWVFPGIGEFQCYDKYLKADFKAAAARAGHSEWELPDDAGTYNDV' A
#
# COMPACT_ATOMS: atom_id res chain seq x y z
N MET A 1 -6.07 -29.75 9.07
CA MET A 1 -6.42 -28.86 7.94
C MET A 1 -7.23 -29.57 6.88
N SER A 2 -6.72 -30.65 6.26
CA SER A 2 -7.48 -31.44 5.28
C SER A 2 -8.82 -31.94 5.81
N GLU A 3 -8.87 -32.43 7.05
CA GLU A 3 -10.11 -32.88 7.69
C GLU A 3 -11.14 -31.74 7.84
N PHE A 4 -10.71 -30.55 8.23
CA PHE A 4 -11.59 -29.39 8.41
C PHE A 4 -12.11 -28.80 7.09
N LEU A 5 -11.29 -28.87 6.02
CA LEU A 5 -11.70 -28.50 4.68
C LEU A 5 -12.66 -29.55 4.09
N LYS A 6 -12.35 -30.84 4.28
CA LYS A 6 -13.21 -31.96 3.83
C LYS A 6 -14.54 -32.01 4.58
N SER A 7 -14.55 -31.62 5.86
CA SER A 7 -15.76 -31.56 6.67
C SER A 7 -16.56 -30.28 6.45
N GLU A 8 -16.14 -29.40 5.54
CA GLU A 8 -16.78 -28.10 5.25
C GLU A 8 -16.92 -27.20 6.51
N LEU A 9 -16.07 -27.40 7.53
CA LEU A 9 -16.06 -26.57 8.73
C LEU A 9 -15.51 -25.17 8.42
N ILE A 10 -14.51 -25.12 7.53
CA ILE A 10 -13.96 -23.88 7.00
C ILE A 10 -14.68 -23.61 5.68
N ILE A 11 -15.49 -22.55 5.67
CA ILE A 11 -16.31 -22.18 4.51
C ILE A 11 -15.66 -21.12 3.62
N ASP A 12 -14.66 -20.41 4.15
CA ASP A 12 -13.96 -19.33 3.46
C ASP A 12 -12.53 -19.16 3.98
N ILE A 13 -11.67 -18.60 3.13
CA ILE A 13 -10.30 -18.24 3.44
C ILE A 13 -10.08 -16.79 3.01
N GLU A 14 -10.03 -15.89 4.00
CA GLU A 14 -9.61 -14.52 3.76
C GLU A 14 -8.08 -14.45 3.66
N VAL A 15 -7.58 -14.20 2.45
CA VAL A 15 -6.14 -14.04 2.20
C VAL A 15 -5.79 -12.57 2.43
N GLY A 16 -5.10 -12.29 3.53
CA GLY A 16 -4.63 -10.93 3.83
C GLY A 16 -3.61 -10.44 2.79
N LEU A 17 -3.84 -9.25 2.24
CA LEU A 17 -3.00 -8.66 1.17
C LEU A 17 -2.30 -7.36 1.58
N GLY A 18 -2.44 -6.94 2.84
CA GLY A 18 -1.87 -5.69 3.32
C GLY A 18 -2.23 -5.37 4.78
N PRO A 19 -2.10 -4.10 5.19
CA PRO A 19 -2.39 -3.66 6.56
C PRO A 19 -3.82 -4.00 6.95
N ALA A 20 -4.00 -4.54 8.16
CA ALA A 20 -5.30 -5.03 8.66
C ALA A 20 -5.98 -6.09 7.76
N GLY A 21 -5.22 -6.80 6.91
CA GLY A 21 -5.74 -7.81 5.97
C GLY A 21 -6.20 -7.25 4.62
N GLU A 22 -6.36 -5.93 4.51
CA GLU A 22 -6.93 -5.27 3.34
C GLU A 22 -5.90 -5.08 2.23
N LEU A 23 -6.34 -5.19 0.97
CA LEU A 23 -5.52 -4.89 -0.21
C LEU A 23 -5.37 -3.37 -0.39
N ARG A 24 -4.37 -2.79 0.27
CA ARG A 24 -4.03 -1.37 0.15
C ARG A 24 -2.64 -1.06 0.71
N TYR A 25 -2.20 0.18 0.46
CA TYR A 25 -1.08 0.77 1.17
C TYR A 25 -1.47 1.20 2.61
N PRO A 26 -0.51 1.26 3.55
CA PRO A 26 -0.73 1.82 4.89
C PRO A 26 -0.74 3.37 4.86
N SER A 27 -1.59 3.98 4.04
CA SER A 27 -1.57 5.44 3.78
C SER A 27 -2.10 6.31 4.92
N TYR A 28 -2.78 5.73 5.91
CA TYR A 28 -3.34 6.41 7.08
C TYR A 28 -2.94 5.71 8.40
N PRO A 29 -1.63 5.60 8.70
CA PRO A 29 -1.15 4.90 9.87
C PRO A 29 -1.34 5.74 11.14
N GLN A 30 -2.27 5.33 12.02
CA GLN A 30 -2.50 6.00 13.30
C GLN A 30 -1.23 6.10 14.17
N ASN A 31 -0.33 5.11 14.07
CA ASN A 31 0.94 5.11 14.81
C ASN A 31 1.96 6.13 14.28
N GLN A 32 1.74 6.74 13.12
CA GLN A 32 2.53 7.88 12.61
C GLN A 32 1.78 9.22 12.75
N GLY A 33 0.68 9.25 13.52
CA GLY A 33 -0.02 10.49 13.86
C GLY A 33 -1.10 10.91 12.86
N TRP A 34 -1.46 10.08 11.88
CA TRP A 34 -2.63 10.35 11.04
C TRP A 34 -3.92 10.35 11.87
N VAL A 35 -4.79 11.33 11.62
CA VAL A 35 -6.11 11.47 12.22
C VAL A 35 -7.12 11.79 11.13
N PHE A 36 -8.28 11.12 11.17
CA PHE A 36 -9.37 11.41 10.24
C PHE A 36 -9.84 12.88 10.35
N PRO A 37 -10.10 13.60 9.24
CA PRO A 37 -10.16 13.14 7.84
C PRO A 37 -8.90 13.46 7.01
N GLY A 38 -7.71 13.43 7.60
CA GLY A 38 -6.46 13.78 6.89
C GLY A 38 -6.25 13.01 5.59
N ILE A 39 -5.63 13.66 4.60
CA ILE A 39 -5.46 13.12 3.24
C ILE A 39 -4.64 11.82 3.15
N GLY A 40 -3.78 11.54 4.15
CA GLY A 40 -2.85 10.41 4.12
C GLY A 40 -1.56 10.72 3.34
N GLU A 41 -0.69 9.71 3.18
CA GLU A 41 0.54 9.84 2.38
C GLU A 41 0.77 8.63 1.48
N PHE A 42 1.47 8.84 0.36
CA PHE A 42 1.93 7.75 -0.51
C PHE A 42 2.94 6.85 0.24
N GLN A 43 2.81 5.53 0.09
CA GLN A 43 3.67 4.55 0.77
C GLN A 43 4.47 3.74 -0.25
N CYS A 44 5.16 4.43 -1.17
CA CYS A 44 5.92 3.84 -2.27
C CYS A 44 7.42 4.18 -2.24
N TYR A 45 7.92 4.63 -1.08
CA TYR A 45 9.26 5.19 -0.97
C TYR A 45 10.37 4.20 -0.57
N ASP A 46 10.06 2.92 -0.42
CA ASP A 46 11.09 1.90 -0.22
C ASP A 46 11.94 1.71 -1.50
N LYS A 47 13.13 1.14 -1.32
CA LYS A 47 14.10 1.01 -2.43
C LYS A 47 13.61 0.16 -3.60
N TYR A 48 12.70 -0.79 -3.38
CA TYR A 48 12.21 -1.69 -4.42
C TYR A 48 11.15 -0.98 -5.27
N LEU A 49 10.15 -0.36 -4.64
CA LEU A 49 9.12 0.40 -5.36
C LEU A 49 9.71 1.63 -6.07
N LYS A 50 10.68 2.32 -5.46
CA LYS A 50 11.42 3.40 -6.13
C LYS A 50 12.13 2.93 -7.40
N ALA A 51 12.82 1.79 -7.33
CA ALA A 51 13.53 1.24 -8.49
C ALA A 51 12.57 0.81 -9.59
N ASP A 52 11.44 0.18 -9.23
CA ASP A 52 10.42 -0.23 -10.19
C ASP A 52 9.77 0.97 -10.88
N PHE A 53 9.40 2.01 -10.11
CA PHE A 53 8.90 3.27 -10.65
C PHE A 53 9.90 3.91 -11.62
N LYS A 54 11.18 4.00 -11.25
CA LYS A 54 12.21 4.56 -12.13
C LYS A 54 12.36 3.78 -13.44
N ALA A 55 12.32 2.45 -13.37
CA ALA A 55 12.36 1.62 -14.56
C ALA A 55 11.11 1.82 -15.43
N ALA A 56 9.93 1.96 -14.83
CA ALA A 56 8.68 2.22 -15.54
C ALA A 56 8.68 3.61 -16.21
N ALA A 57 9.11 4.64 -15.50
CA ALA A 57 9.22 6.01 -16.00
C ALA A 57 10.19 6.09 -17.19
N ALA A 58 11.36 5.45 -17.10
CA ALA A 58 12.31 5.37 -18.21
C ALA A 58 11.73 4.66 -19.45
N ARG A 59 11.00 3.55 -19.26
CA ARG A 59 10.31 2.85 -20.37
C ARG A 59 9.21 3.70 -21.01
N ALA A 60 8.55 4.55 -20.22
CA ALA A 60 7.56 5.51 -20.70
C ALA A 60 8.18 6.72 -21.42
N GLY A 61 9.51 6.83 -21.48
CA GLY A 61 10.21 7.97 -22.07
C GLY A 61 10.41 9.16 -21.13
N HIS A 62 10.14 8.99 -19.84
CA HIS A 62 10.16 10.03 -18.82
C HIS A 62 11.13 9.69 -17.67
N SER A 63 12.40 9.46 -18.00
CA SER A 63 13.44 9.11 -17.01
C SER A 63 13.64 10.18 -15.91
N GLU A 64 13.22 11.41 -16.19
CA GLU A 64 13.26 12.56 -15.29
C GLU A 64 12.19 12.52 -14.19
N TRP A 65 11.14 11.71 -14.31
CA TRP A 65 10.08 11.66 -13.29
C TRP A 65 10.56 11.05 -11.98
N GLU A 66 10.16 11.69 -10.88
CA GLU A 66 10.41 11.24 -9.51
C GLU A 66 9.10 10.87 -8.81
N LEU A 67 9.20 10.24 -7.64
CA LEU A 67 8.05 10.12 -6.74
C LEU A 67 7.63 11.51 -6.23
N PRO A 68 6.36 11.69 -5.83
CA PRO A 68 5.84 12.99 -5.40
C PRO A 68 6.66 13.62 -4.27
N ASP A 69 6.92 14.92 -4.38
CA ASP A 69 7.59 15.76 -3.39
C ASP A 69 6.72 16.95 -2.92
N ASP A 70 5.54 17.12 -3.51
CA ASP A 70 4.58 18.21 -3.26
C ASP A 70 3.17 17.73 -2.86
N ALA A 71 3.04 16.47 -2.44
CA ALA A 71 1.75 15.82 -2.12
C ALA A 71 1.15 16.19 -0.75
N GLY A 72 1.84 16.99 0.06
CA GLY A 72 1.45 17.26 1.46
C GLY A 72 1.83 16.14 2.43
N THR A 73 1.23 16.16 3.60
CA THR A 73 1.46 15.24 4.73
C THR A 73 0.16 14.65 5.26
N TYR A 74 0.26 13.64 6.13
CA TYR A 74 -0.87 12.85 6.63
C TYR A 74 -2.15 13.62 6.97
N ASN A 75 -2.04 14.79 7.60
CA ASN A 75 -3.16 15.54 8.17
C ASN A 75 -3.49 16.85 7.43
N ASP A 76 -2.94 17.05 6.24
CA ASP A 76 -3.37 18.16 5.38
C ASP A 76 -4.81 17.94 4.85
N VAL A 77 -5.44 19.00 4.34
CA VAL A 77 -6.85 19.08 3.91
C VAL A 77 -6.97 19.62 2.50
#